data_AF-A0A6I5XA67-F1
#
_entry.id   AF-A0A6I5XA67-F1
#
_cell.length_a   1.000
_cell.length_b   1.000
_cell.length_c   1.000
_cell.angle_alpha   90.00
_cell.angle_beta   90.00
_cell.angle_gamma   90.00
#
_symmetry.space_group_name_H-M   'P 1'
#
loop_
_entity.id
_entity.type
_entity.pdbx_description
1 polymer ?
#
loop_
_entity_poly.entity_id
_entity_poly.type
_entity_poly.pdbx_seq_one_letter_code
_entity_poly.pdbx_strand_id
1 'polypeptide(L)'
;MTQAALLGLAIAAQQKLDLDDPADFWYQQGARDAYAYAAAMHLTGQPGEAVQAAADRVVHLLGEQVTDLGVLMESTLEACRPATGLTWVGQLSFDRLTRGLAGIDHDTGSRWGALADIRIFHRLTTGASKGLLYAHDRTWDEYAILDPAAHVDTVAATVREASHPGPNLALDDFVALLRANPPMAIESTWPEVQL
;
A
#
# COMPACT_ATOMS: atom_id res chain seq x y z
N MET A 1 6.92 13.03 -15.14
CA MET A 1 8.12 13.58 -15.82
C MET A 1 9.36 13.52 -14.92
N THR A 2 9.29 13.92 -13.64
CA THR A 2 10.45 13.94 -12.72
C THR A 2 11.07 12.56 -12.46
N GLN A 3 10.26 11.52 -12.27
CA GLN A 3 10.75 10.17 -12.01
C GLN A 3 11.57 9.57 -13.17
N ALA A 4 11.08 9.71 -14.41
CA ALA A 4 11.81 9.24 -15.60
C ALA A 4 13.17 9.95 -15.75
N ALA A 5 13.25 11.22 -15.39
CA ALA A 5 14.51 11.96 -15.38
C ALA A 5 15.48 11.42 -14.31
N LEU A 6 15.00 11.08 -13.12
CA LEU A 6 15.80 10.49 -12.05
C LEU A 6 16.31 9.08 -12.43
N LEU A 7 15.47 8.25 -13.04
CA LEU A 7 15.91 6.96 -13.60
C LEU A 7 16.94 7.15 -14.72
N GLY A 8 16.77 8.18 -15.56
CA GLY A 8 17.77 8.56 -16.57
C GLY A 8 19.13 8.93 -15.95
N LEU A 9 19.13 9.65 -14.83
CA LEU A 9 20.37 9.97 -14.10
C LEU A 9 21.00 8.73 -13.45
N ALA A 10 20.19 7.81 -12.92
CA ALA A 10 20.66 6.53 -12.39
C ALA A 10 21.34 5.68 -13.48
N ILE A 11 20.75 5.61 -14.68
CA ILE A 11 21.35 4.96 -15.86
C ILE A 11 22.69 5.62 -16.20
N ALA A 12 22.73 6.95 -16.28
CA ALA A 12 23.96 7.67 -16.63
C ALA A 12 25.09 7.45 -15.62
N ALA A 13 24.77 7.34 -14.33
CA ALA A 13 25.73 7.03 -13.28
C ALA A 13 26.22 5.57 -13.38
N GLN A 14 25.32 4.60 -13.60
CA GLN A 14 25.67 3.19 -13.82
C GLN A 14 26.65 3.01 -14.99
N GLN A 15 26.42 3.72 -16.10
CA GLN A 15 27.25 3.64 -17.29
C GLN A 15 28.66 4.21 -17.11
N LYS A 16 28.86 5.04 -16.07
CA LYS A 16 30.15 5.66 -15.74
C LYS A 16 30.93 4.89 -14.68
N LEU A 17 30.42 3.76 -14.19
CA LEU A 17 31.17 2.95 -13.23
C LEU A 17 32.46 2.45 -13.88
N ASP A 18 33.57 2.94 -13.35
CA ASP A 18 34.92 2.57 -13.77
C ASP A 18 35.62 1.84 -12.62
N LEU A 19 35.92 0.55 -12.78
CA LEU A 19 36.60 -0.24 -11.76
C LEU A 19 38.08 0.13 -11.62
N ASP A 20 38.66 0.81 -12.61
CA ASP A 20 40.06 1.21 -12.63
C ASP A 20 40.30 2.55 -11.91
N ASP A 21 39.23 3.31 -11.61
CA ASP A 21 39.25 4.49 -10.76
C ASP A 21 38.35 4.29 -9.52
N PRO A 22 38.90 3.81 -8.39
CA PRO A 22 38.12 3.56 -7.18
C PRO A 22 37.40 4.81 -6.64
N ALA A 23 37.95 6.01 -6.86
CA ALA A 23 37.34 7.23 -6.34
C ALA A 23 36.10 7.61 -7.17
N ASP A 24 36.19 7.56 -8.50
CA ASP A 24 35.04 7.78 -9.36
C ASP A 24 34.01 6.64 -9.23
N PHE A 25 34.47 5.39 -9.10
CA PHE A 25 33.60 4.23 -8.86
C PHE A 25 32.62 4.47 -7.71
N TRP A 26 33.13 4.80 -6.52
CA TRP A 26 32.29 5.01 -5.33
C TRP A 26 31.38 6.23 -5.49
N TYR A 27 31.85 7.28 -6.17
CA TYR A 27 31.05 8.46 -6.45
C TYR A 27 29.86 8.14 -7.38
N GLN A 28 30.12 7.46 -8.51
CA GLN A 28 29.07 7.08 -9.47
C GLN A 28 28.11 6.05 -8.86
N GLN A 29 28.62 5.11 -8.05
CA GLN A 29 27.78 4.15 -7.34
C GLN A 29 26.82 4.86 -6.37
N GLY A 30 27.34 5.77 -5.53
CA GLY A 30 26.52 6.56 -4.62
C GLY A 30 25.49 7.42 -5.36
N ALA A 31 25.88 8.03 -6.49
CA ALA A 31 24.97 8.81 -7.31
C ALA A 31 23.84 7.95 -7.90
N ARG A 32 24.17 6.79 -8.47
CA ARG A 32 23.18 5.82 -8.98
C ARG A 32 22.17 5.44 -7.92
N ASP A 33 22.65 5.03 -6.75
CA ASP A 33 21.79 4.54 -5.66
C ASP A 33 20.89 5.68 -5.14
N ALA A 34 21.43 6.89 -5.02
CA ALA A 34 20.66 8.08 -4.63
C ALA A 34 19.57 8.45 -5.65
N TYR A 35 19.86 8.38 -6.95
CA TYR A 35 18.87 8.67 -7.99
C TYR A 35 17.79 7.59 -8.08
N ALA A 36 18.15 6.31 -7.93
CA ALA A 36 17.19 5.21 -7.85
C ALA A 36 16.26 5.38 -6.64
N TYR A 37 16.82 5.71 -5.47
CA TYR A 37 16.04 5.99 -4.27
C TYR A 37 15.11 7.20 -4.44
N ALA A 38 15.61 8.31 -5.01
CA ALA A 38 14.80 9.49 -5.28
C ALA A 38 13.66 9.21 -6.28
N ALA A 39 13.89 8.36 -7.28
CA ALA A 39 12.84 7.93 -8.22
C ALA A 39 11.76 7.12 -7.49
N ALA A 40 12.15 6.18 -6.63
CA ALA A 40 11.24 5.38 -5.81
C ALA A 40 10.47 6.25 -4.78
N MET A 41 11.12 7.23 -4.16
CA MET A 41 10.47 8.19 -3.26
C MET A 41 9.42 9.03 -3.99
N HIS A 42 9.68 9.42 -5.23
CA HIS A 42 8.73 10.21 -6.02
C HIS A 42 7.46 9.42 -6.38
N LEU A 43 7.56 8.09 -6.51
CA LEU A 43 6.42 7.20 -6.70
C LEU A 43 5.58 7.06 -5.44
N THR A 44 6.25 6.72 -4.34
CA THR A 44 5.63 6.39 -3.04
C THR A 44 5.20 7.61 -2.23
N GLY A 45 5.79 8.77 -2.51
CA GLY A 45 5.52 10.01 -1.82
C GLY A 45 6.14 10.12 -0.42
N GLN A 46 6.68 9.04 0.18
CA GLN A 46 7.34 9.03 1.49
C GLN A 46 8.43 7.96 1.61
N PRO A 47 9.50 8.19 2.39
CA PRO A 47 10.52 7.18 2.64
C PRO A 47 9.95 5.99 3.44
N GLY A 48 10.46 4.78 3.19
CA GLY A 48 10.05 3.56 3.89
C GLY A 48 10.61 2.30 3.22
N GLU A 49 10.22 1.12 3.73
CA GLU A 49 10.71 -0.17 3.23
C GLU A 49 10.35 -0.41 1.75
N ALA A 50 9.15 -0.01 1.33
CA ALA A 50 8.74 -0.11 -0.08
C ALA A 50 9.61 0.74 -1.02
N VAL A 51 10.05 1.93 -0.57
CA VAL A 51 11.00 2.77 -1.32
C VAL A 51 12.33 2.08 -1.47
N GLN A 52 12.84 1.49 -0.38
CA GLN A 52 14.11 0.79 -0.40
C GLN A 52 14.04 -0.42 -1.33
N ALA A 53 12.99 -1.24 -1.23
CA ALA A 53 12.80 -2.40 -2.10
C ALA A 53 12.72 -2.00 -3.59
N ALA A 54 12.00 -0.92 -3.89
CA ALA A 54 11.90 -0.40 -5.25
C ALA A 54 13.23 0.16 -5.77
N ALA A 55 14.00 0.87 -4.92
CA ALA A 55 15.33 1.37 -5.26
C ALA A 55 16.32 0.23 -5.50
N ASP A 56 16.35 -0.78 -4.62
CA ASP A 56 17.21 -1.96 -4.74
C ASP A 56 16.88 -2.74 -6.01
N ARG A 57 15.59 -2.83 -6.38
CA ARG A 57 15.15 -3.46 -7.64
C ARG A 57 15.70 -2.71 -8.86
N VAL A 58 15.65 -1.38 -8.86
CA VAL A 58 16.23 -0.56 -9.94
C VAL A 58 17.74 -0.76 -10.02
N VAL A 59 18.45 -0.68 -8.89
CA VAL A 59 19.91 -0.86 -8.82
C VAL A 59 20.31 -2.25 -9.34
N HIS A 60 19.56 -3.28 -8.99
CA HIS A 60 19.78 -4.64 -9.48
C HIS A 60 19.65 -4.72 -11.01
N LEU A 61 18.57 -4.20 -11.58
CA LEU A 61 18.33 -4.20 -13.04
C LEU A 61 19.39 -3.39 -13.80
N LEU A 62 19.84 -2.26 -13.23
CA LEU A 62 20.94 -1.48 -13.79
C LEU A 62 22.25 -2.27 -13.79
N GLY A 63 22.51 -3.09 -12.76
CA GLY A 63 23.61 -4.04 -12.71
C GLY A 63 23.55 -5.10 -13.82
N GLU A 64 22.34 -5.50 -14.21
CA GLU A 64 22.06 -6.38 -15.36
C GLU A 64 22.05 -5.64 -16.72
N GLN A 65 22.47 -4.38 -16.77
CA GLN A 65 22.53 -3.54 -17.96
C GLN A 65 21.16 -3.23 -18.59
N VAL A 66 20.09 -3.33 -17.81
CA VAL A 66 18.74 -2.88 -18.24
C VAL A 66 18.72 -1.36 -18.22
N THR A 67 18.52 -0.74 -19.39
CA THR A 67 18.49 0.73 -19.55
C THR A 67 17.18 1.25 -20.12
N ASP A 68 16.24 0.35 -20.43
CA ASP A 68 14.91 0.73 -20.89
C ASP A 68 14.12 1.38 -19.73
N LEU A 69 13.77 2.66 -19.90
CA LEU A 69 13.07 3.44 -18.88
C LEU A 69 11.68 2.87 -18.56
N GLY A 70 10.99 2.27 -19.53
CA GLY A 70 9.69 1.64 -19.33
C GLY A 70 9.81 0.43 -18.41
N VAL A 71 10.79 -0.45 -18.67
CA VAL A 71 11.06 -1.64 -17.84
C VAL A 71 11.46 -1.25 -16.42
N LEU A 72 12.30 -0.22 -16.27
CA LEU A 72 12.69 0.27 -14.96
C LEU A 72 11.51 0.87 -14.20
N MET A 73 10.68 1.69 -14.86
CA MET A 73 9.46 2.24 -14.26
C MET A 73 8.48 1.15 -13.81
N GLU A 74 8.18 0.19 -14.69
CA GLU A 74 7.29 -0.93 -14.39
C GLU A 74 7.80 -1.76 -13.21
N SER A 75 9.09 -2.08 -13.21
CA SER A 75 9.70 -2.83 -12.10
C SER A 75 9.67 -2.07 -10.77
N THR A 76 9.78 -0.73 -10.83
CA THR A 76 9.69 0.12 -9.63
C THR A 76 8.26 0.11 -9.07
N LEU A 77 7.25 0.18 -9.95
CA LEU A 77 5.83 0.08 -9.58
C LEU A 77 5.50 -1.29 -8.99
N GLU A 78 5.95 -2.36 -9.62
CA GLU A 78 5.72 -3.74 -9.15
C GLU A 78 6.32 -3.96 -7.76
N ALA A 79 7.51 -3.41 -7.49
CA ALA A 79 8.13 -3.48 -6.17
C ALA A 79 7.34 -2.71 -5.08
N CYS A 80 6.45 -1.79 -5.48
CA CYS A 80 5.55 -1.05 -4.59
C CYS A 80 4.17 -1.72 -4.43
N ARG A 81 3.92 -2.85 -5.10
CA ARG A 81 2.65 -3.58 -4.98
C ARG A 81 2.38 -3.94 -3.51
N PRO A 82 1.14 -3.75 -3.01
CA PRO A 82 0.82 -4.02 -1.62
C PRO A 82 0.99 -5.48 -1.21
N ALA A 83 1.04 -5.65 0.11
CA ALA A 83 1.41 -6.84 0.84
C ALA A 83 0.94 -8.20 0.31
N THR A 84 1.84 -9.17 0.46
CA THR A 84 1.74 -10.57 0.02
C THR A 84 0.77 -11.43 0.85
N GLY A 85 0.26 -10.93 1.97
CA GLY A 85 -0.64 -11.66 2.87
C GLY A 85 -2.13 -11.59 2.50
N LEU A 86 -2.50 -10.72 1.56
CA LEU A 86 -3.88 -10.52 1.10
C LEU A 86 -4.08 -11.07 -0.31
N THR A 87 -5.25 -11.66 -0.55
CA THR A 87 -5.64 -12.07 -1.90
C THR A 87 -6.29 -10.89 -2.61
N TRP A 88 -5.51 -10.25 -3.48
CA TRP A 88 -5.99 -9.21 -4.40
C TRP A 88 -6.66 -9.84 -5.62
N VAL A 89 -7.79 -9.29 -6.03
CA VAL A 89 -8.55 -9.75 -7.20
C VAL A 89 -9.03 -8.57 -8.03
N GLY A 90 -9.04 -8.71 -9.36
CA GLY A 90 -9.62 -7.68 -10.23
C GLY A 90 -11.15 -7.53 -10.06
N GLN A 91 -11.68 -6.40 -10.54
CA GLN A 91 -13.09 -6.01 -10.46
C GLN A 91 -14.09 -7.15 -10.73
N LEU A 92 -13.93 -7.89 -11.82
CA LEU A 92 -14.87 -8.97 -12.20
C LEU A 92 -14.94 -10.11 -11.18
N SER A 93 -13.81 -10.44 -10.55
CA SER A 93 -13.76 -11.45 -9.49
C SER A 93 -14.34 -10.92 -8.19
N PHE A 94 -14.04 -9.67 -7.86
CA PHE A 94 -14.62 -8.99 -6.70
C PHE A 94 -16.15 -8.92 -6.78
N ASP A 95 -16.71 -8.52 -7.93
CA ASP A 95 -18.16 -8.47 -8.17
C ASP A 95 -18.83 -9.84 -8.04
N ARG A 96 -18.13 -10.91 -8.42
CA ARG A 96 -18.63 -12.29 -8.26
C ARG A 96 -18.63 -12.70 -6.79
N LEU A 97 -17.55 -12.40 -6.06
CA LEU A 97 -17.42 -12.75 -4.63
C LEU A 97 -18.40 -11.97 -3.75
N THR A 98 -18.72 -10.73 -4.13
CA THR A 98 -19.58 -9.83 -3.35
C THR A 98 -21.02 -9.78 -3.87
N ARG A 99 -21.35 -10.60 -4.87
CA ARG A 99 -22.68 -10.66 -5.46
C ARG A 99 -23.74 -10.92 -4.39
N GLY A 100 -24.75 -10.05 -4.32
CA GLY A 100 -25.85 -10.16 -3.37
C GLY A 100 -25.62 -9.43 -2.05
N LEU A 101 -24.42 -8.91 -1.80
CA LEU A 101 -24.14 -8.01 -0.69
C LEU A 101 -24.57 -6.59 -1.09
N ALA A 102 -25.85 -6.28 -0.90
CA ALA A 102 -26.37 -4.93 -1.04
C ALA A 102 -25.83 -4.02 0.09
N GLY A 103 -25.72 -2.73 -0.17
CA GLY A 103 -25.32 -1.75 0.83
C GLY A 103 -24.78 -0.47 0.21
N ILE A 104 -24.43 0.47 1.09
CA ILE A 104 -23.79 1.72 0.77
C ILE A 104 -22.32 1.60 1.18
N ASP A 105 -21.42 1.96 0.27
CA ASP A 105 -19.99 1.99 0.54
C ASP A 105 -19.64 3.26 1.34
N HIS A 106 -19.12 3.06 2.55
CA HIS A 106 -18.59 4.12 3.39
C HIS A 106 -17.06 4.15 3.27
N ASP A 107 -16.53 5.22 2.68
CA ASP A 107 -15.09 5.46 2.61
C ASP A 107 -14.57 5.87 4.00
N THR A 108 -13.55 5.17 4.49
CA THR A 108 -12.92 5.43 5.79
C THR A 108 -11.96 6.62 5.78
N GLY A 109 -11.74 7.26 4.63
CA GLY A 109 -11.12 8.59 4.52
C GLY A 109 -9.59 8.62 4.51
N SER A 110 -8.92 7.51 4.77
CA SER A 110 -7.45 7.41 4.80
C SER A 110 -6.87 6.91 3.47
N ARG A 111 -5.64 7.34 3.17
CA ARG A 111 -4.85 6.84 2.04
C ARG A 111 -3.88 5.79 2.59
N TRP A 112 -4.04 4.55 2.15
CA TRP A 112 -3.27 3.42 2.65
C TRP A 112 -2.25 2.96 1.61
N GLY A 113 -1.26 2.19 2.07
CA GLY A 113 -0.27 1.58 1.18
C GLY A 113 0.86 2.52 0.76
N ALA A 114 1.88 1.93 0.12
CA ALA A 114 3.13 2.60 -0.20
C ALA A 114 2.97 3.79 -1.16
N LEU A 115 1.94 3.79 -2.01
CA LEU A 115 1.64 4.86 -2.95
C LEU A 115 0.49 5.77 -2.49
N ALA A 116 -0.02 5.58 -1.26
CA ALA A 116 -1.16 6.32 -0.72
C ALA A 116 -2.41 6.26 -1.64
N ASP A 117 -2.58 5.13 -2.32
CA ASP A 117 -3.53 4.90 -3.40
C ASP A 117 -4.60 3.87 -3.03
N ILE A 118 -4.38 3.10 -1.96
CA ILE A 118 -5.34 2.15 -1.44
C ILE A 118 -6.41 2.88 -0.63
N ARG A 119 -7.67 2.56 -0.90
CA ARG A 119 -8.84 3.03 -0.14
C ARG A 119 -9.51 1.87 0.56
N ILE A 120 -9.99 2.11 1.79
CA ILE A 120 -10.74 1.11 2.54
C ILE A 120 -12.19 1.55 2.62
N PHE A 121 -13.08 0.65 2.22
CA PHE A 121 -14.52 0.85 2.19
C PHE A 121 -15.20 -0.15 3.12
N HIS A 122 -16.21 0.33 3.85
CA HIS A 122 -17.12 -0.50 4.63
C HIS A 122 -18.51 -0.44 4.00
N ARG A 123 -18.93 -1.54 3.37
CA ARG A 123 -20.26 -1.66 2.75
C ARG A 123 -21.28 -2.13 3.77
N LEU A 124 -22.25 -1.27 4.07
CA LEU A 124 -23.31 -1.54 5.04
C LEU A 124 -24.69 -1.43 4.43
N THR A 125 -25.57 -2.36 4.78
CA THR A 125 -27.02 -2.17 4.60
C THR A 125 -27.51 -1.16 5.64
N THR A 126 -28.52 -0.34 5.28
CA THR A 126 -29.09 0.66 6.19
C THR A 126 -29.50 0.05 7.53
N GLY A 127 -28.93 0.56 8.63
CA GLY A 127 -29.20 0.11 10.00
C GLY A 127 -28.47 -1.17 10.44
N ALA A 128 -27.66 -1.78 9.58
CA ALA A 128 -26.85 -2.94 9.94
C ALA A 128 -25.61 -2.52 10.76
N SER A 129 -25.26 -3.31 11.77
CA SER A 129 -24.03 -3.11 12.55
C SER A 129 -22.83 -3.88 12.00
N LYS A 130 -23.04 -4.75 11.00
CA LYS A 130 -22.02 -5.54 10.33
C LYS A 130 -22.14 -5.43 8.82
N GLY A 131 -21.01 -5.52 8.13
CA GLY A 131 -20.96 -5.47 6.67
C GLY A 131 -19.60 -5.83 6.11
N LEU A 132 -19.48 -5.76 4.79
CA LEU A 132 -18.26 -6.12 4.07
C LEU A 132 -17.22 -4.99 4.20
N LEU A 133 -16.04 -5.31 4.72
CA LEU A 133 -14.88 -4.43 4.72
C LEU A 133 -13.89 -4.89 3.65
N TYR A 134 -13.51 -3.98 2.76
CA TYR A 134 -12.60 -4.28 1.66
C TYR A 134 -11.68 -3.10 1.36
N ALA A 135 -10.53 -3.40 0.76
CA ALA A 135 -9.58 -2.45 0.22
C ALA A 135 -9.68 -2.42 -1.32
N HIS A 136 -9.46 -1.25 -1.91
CA HIS A 136 -9.31 -1.03 -3.36
C HIS A 136 -7.97 -0.34 -3.61
N ASP A 137 -7.08 -1.02 -4.33
CA ASP A 137 -5.85 -0.45 -4.86
C ASP A 137 -6.16 0.19 -6.22
N ARG A 138 -5.96 1.51 -6.31
CA ARG A 138 -6.28 2.27 -7.53
C ARG A 138 -5.16 2.24 -8.58
N THR A 139 -3.94 1.85 -8.22
CA THR A 139 -2.85 1.72 -9.19
C THR A 139 -3.05 0.45 -10.01
N TRP A 140 -3.44 -0.64 -9.37
CA TRP A 140 -3.63 -1.94 -10.03
C TRP A 140 -5.09 -2.24 -10.40
N ASP A 141 -6.04 -1.43 -9.90
CA ASP A 141 -7.48 -1.66 -10.01
C ASP A 141 -7.90 -3.03 -9.45
N GLU A 142 -7.35 -3.35 -8.28
CA GLU A 142 -7.53 -4.61 -7.58
C GLU A 142 -8.18 -4.40 -6.22
N TYR A 143 -8.89 -5.43 -5.76
CA TYR A 143 -9.68 -5.42 -4.55
C TYR A 143 -9.25 -6.55 -3.61
N ALA A 144 -9.19 -6.26 -2.31
CA ALA A 144 -8.95 -7.27 -1.28
C ALA A 144 -10.06 -7.23 -0.23
N ILE A 145 -10.69 -8.37 0.06
CA ILE A 145 -11.64 -8.49 1.17
C ILE A 145 -10.84 -8.60 2.46
N LEU A 146 -11.04 -7.64 3.37
CA LEU A 146 -10.36 -7.61 4.67
C LEU A 146 -11.15 -8.40 5.71
N ASP A 147 -12.47 -8.22 5.75
CA ASP A 147 -13.40 -8.97 6.60
C ASP A 147 -14.81 -8.96 5.96
N PRO A 148 -15.42 -10.12 5.67
CA PRO A 148 -16.74 -10.19 5.04
C PRO A 148 -17.90 -9.75 5.95
N ALA A 149 -17.70 -9.61 7.26
CA ALA A 149 -18.74 -9.30 8.24
C ALA A 149 -18.25 -8.38 9.38
N ALA A 150 -17.39 -7.41 9.04
CA ALA A 150 -16.79 -6.46 9.98
C ALA A 150 -17.86 -5.64 10.72
N HIS A 151 -17.69 -5.52 12.05
CA HIS A 151 -18.56 -4.70 12.89
C HIS A 151 -18.20 -3.22 12.78
N VAL A 152 -19.20 -2.34 12.73
CA VAL A 152 -19.01 -0.88 12.59
C VAL A 152 -18.12 -0.30 13.69
N ASP A 153 -18.31 -0.73 14.94
CA ASP A 153 -17.51 -0.25 16.07
C ASP A 153 -16.05 -0.70 15.98
N THR A 154 -15.79 -1.92 15.52
CA THR A 154 -14.44 -2.43 15.28
C THR A 154 -13.75 -1.60 14.21
N VAL A 155 -14.41 -1.39 13.05
CA VAL A 155 -13.86 -0.58 11.96
C VAL A 155 -13.56 0.85 12.43
N ALA A 156 -14.49 1.48 13.15
CA ALA A 156 -14.33 2.83 13.67
C ALA A 156 -13.20 2.95 14.71
N ALA A 157 -13.01 1.93 15.57
CA ALA A 157 -11.90 1.87 16.50
C ALA A 157 -10.56 1.72 15.76
N THR A 158 -10.47 0.78 14.83
CA THR A 158 -9.27 0.54 14.02
C THR A 158 -8.86 1.77 13.23
N VAL A 159 -9.79 2.46 12.55
CA VAL A 159 -9.50 3.69 11.79
C VAL A 159 -8.95 4.78 12.71
N ARG A 160 -9.52 4.95 13.91
CA ARG A 160 -9.08 5.96 14.88
C ARG A 160 -7.67 5.70 15.39
N GLU A 161 -7.37 4.44 15.70
CA GLU A 161 -6.04 4.01 16.14
C GLU A 161 -5.01 4.14 15.02
N ALA A 162 -5.36 3.70 13.82
CA ALA A 162 -4.52 3.78 12.63
C ALA A 162 -4.32 5.22 12.10
N SER A 163 -5.10 6.19 12.57
CA SER A 163 -4.90 7.62 12.24
C SER A 163 -3.81 8.30 13.07
N HIS A 164 -3.29 7.64 14.13
CA HIS A 164 -2.23 8.19 14.98
C HIS A 164 -0.79 8.12 14.41
N PRO A 165 -0.39 7.12 13.60
CA PRO A 165 1.00 6.98 13.16
C PRO A 165 1.47 7.87 11.98
N GLY A 166 0.65 8.76 11.43
CA GLY A 166 1.00 9.56 10.25
C GLY A 166 0.36 9.03 8.95
N PRO A 167 0.59 9.69 7.80
CA PRO A 167 -0.38 9.68 6.70
C PRO A 167 -0.45 8.42 5.81
N ASN A 168 0.47 7.44 5.93
CA ASN A 168 0.53 6.29 5.01
C ASN A 168 0.84 4.97 5.76
N LEU A 169 -0.08 4.50 6.61
CA LEU A 169 0.08 3.18 7.24
C LEU A 169 0.05 2.06 6.18
N ALA A 170 0.87 1.03 6.34
CA ALA A 170 0.78 -0.15 5.49
C ALA A 170 -0.58 -0.84 5.72
N LEU A 171 -1.14 -1.43 4.66
CA LEU A 171 -2.42 -2.13 4.77
C LEU A 171 -2.34 -3.35 5.72
N ASP A 172 -1.18 -4.00 5.81
CA ASP A 172 -0.95 -5.10 6.75
C ASP A 172 -1.06 -4.66 8.21
N ASP A 173 -0.56 -3.48 8.55
CA ASP A 173 -0.68 -2.93 9.90
C ASP A 173 -2.15 -2.63 10.22
N PHE A 174 -2.91 -2.11 9.25
CA PHE A 174 -4.36 -1.95 9.42
C PHE A 174 -5.06 -3.29 9.67
N VAL A 175 -4.71 -4.33 8.91
CA VAL A 175 -5.27 -5.68 9.11
C VAL A 175 -4.87 -6.27 10.46
N ALA A 176 -3.64 -6.02 10.92
CA ALA A 176 -3.20 -6.43 12.24
C ALA A 176 -3.98 -5.72 13.35
N LEU A 177 -4.19 -4.41 13.24
CA LEU A 177 -5.01 -3.61 14.15
C LEU A 177 -6.47 -4.04 14.14
N LEU A 178 -7.02 -4.39 12.97
CA LEU A 178 -8.38 -4.91 12.83
C LEU A 178 -8.55 -6.21 13.63
N ARG A 179 -7.58 -7.12 13.54
CA ARG A 179 -7.57 -8.38 14.30
C ARG A 179 -7.37 -8.18 15.80
N ALA A 180 -6.63 -7.14 16.18
CA ALA A 180 -6.38 -6.80 17.58
C ALA A 180 -7.58 -6.11 18.27
N ASN A 181 -8.54 -5.58 17.51
CA ASN A 181 -9.71 -4.87 18.00
C ASN A 181 -11.00 -5.71 17.85
N PRO A 182 -11.22 -6.76 18.68
CA PRO A 182 -12.47 -7.50 18.63
C PRO A 182 -13.66 -6.58 18.92
N PRO A 183 -14.85 -6.88 18.38
CA PRO A 183 -16.04 -6.07 18.63
C PRO A 183 -16.26 -5.97 20.13
N MET A 184 -16.41 -4.74 20.62
CA MET A 184 -16.74 -4.49 22.02
C MET A 184 -18.00 -5.31 22.32
N ALA A 185 -17.88 -6.29 23.21
CA ALA A 185 -19.07 -6.93 23.78
C ALA A 185 -19.81 -5.81 24.49
N ILE A 186 -20.94 -5.37 23.93
CA ILE A 186 -21.86 -4.53 24.68
C ILE A 186 -22.33 -5.44 25.81
N GLU A 187 -21.67 -5.37 26.96
CA GLU A 187 -22.22 -5.89 28.20
C GLU A 187 -23.55 -5.17 28.38
N SER A 188 -24.62 -5.90 28.10
CA SER A 188 -25.99 -5.51 28.34
C SER A 188 -26.20 -5.36 29.84
N THR A 189 -25.69 -4.27 30.40
CA THR A 189 -26.00 -3.78 31.75
C THR A 189 -27.27 -2.96 31.67
N TRP A 190 -28.37 -3.60 31.28
CA TRP A 190 -29.69 -3.08 31.63
C TRP A 190 -29.94 -3.46 33.09
N PRO A 191 -30.19 -2.50 34.01
CA PRO A 191 -30.65 -2.85 35.34
C PRO A 191 -32.01 -3.54 35.18
N GLU A 192 -32.14 -4.75 35.72
CA GLU A 192 -33.44 -5.38 35.93
C GLU A 192 -34.32 -4.41 36.72
N VAL A 193 -35.32 -3.82 36.04
CA VAL A 193 -36.42 -3.17 36.72
C VAL A 193 -37.28 -4.30 37.28
N GLN A 194 -37.07 -4.61 38.56
CA GLN A 194 -37.99 -5.46 39.31
C GLN A 194 -39.32 -4.69 39.46
N LEU A 195 -40.38 -5.22 38.86
CA LEU A 195 -41.77 -4.82 39.09
C LEU A 195 -42.32 -5.48 40.35
#